data_AF-A0A2S8EW32-F1
#
_entry.id   AF-A0A2S8EW32-F1
#
_cell.length_a   1.000
_cell.length_b   1.000
_cell.length_c   1.000
_cell.angle_alpha   90.00
_cell.angle_beta   90.00
_cell.angle_gamma   90.00
#
_symmetry.space_group_name_H-M   'P 1'
#
loop_
_entity.id
_entity.type
_entity.pdbx_description
1 polymer ?
#
loop_
_entity_poly.entity_id
_entity_poly.type
_entity_poly.pdbx_seq_one_letter_code
_entity_poly.pdbx_strand_id
1 'polypeptide(L)'
;MTMWGDRLSAILCSAVAIYMAYKGWDFPAAGDIFPKFISAAIVFISILLFMRSFSVKSVYESRSIRLDISEEFRPILLTVTMIVYVLVIFVLGYYTTTLLFLCLLSLMVGTRNLKAIAIAAGVTLPLLYAFFELFLGAQMPSGLLI
;
A
#
# COMPACT_ATOMS: atom_id res chain seq x y z
N MET A 1 -3.55 5.70 19.45
CA MET A 1 -3.20 4.27 19.33
C MET A 1 -2.33 3.90 20.52
N THR A 2 -2.43 2.71 21.10
CA THR A 2 -1.66 2.33 22.32
C THR A 2 -0.32 1.68 21.92
N MET A 3 0.74 1.81 22.74
CA MET A 3 2.05 1.16 22.47
C MET A 3 1.94 -0.36 22.23
N TRP A 4 0.89 -0.99 22.78
CA TRP A 4 0.55 -2.40 22.56
C TRP A 4 0.03 -2.66 21.15
N GLY A 5 -0.70 -1.72 20.56
CA GLY A 5 -1.18 -1.77 19.18
C GLY A 5 -0.02 -1.83 18.20
N ASP A 6 0.99 -0.96 18.34
CA ASP A 6 2.15 -0.94 17.44
C ASP A 6 2.96 -2.24 17.48
N ARG A 7 3.10 -2.83 18.68
CA ARG A 7 3.78 -4.12 18.87
C ARG A 7 2.98 -5.28 18.26
N LEU A 8 1.68 -5.31 18.50
CA LEU A 8 0.79 -6.33 17.95
C LEU A 8 0.76 -6.26 16.42
N SER A 9 0.62 -5.05 15.86
CA SER A 9 0.66 -4.81 14.42
C SER A 9 2.01 -5.23 13.82
N ALA A 10 3.14 -4.88 14.43
CA ALA A 10 4.45 -5.27 13.94
C ALA A 10 4.64 -6.81 13.92
N ILE A 11 4.18 -7.51 14.97
CA ILE A 11 4.25 -8.97 15.05
C ILE A 11 3.36 -9.61 13.98
N LEU A 12 2.11 -9.18 13.86
CA LEU A 12 1.16 -9.72 12.89
C LEU A 12 1.60 -9.47 11.44
N CYS A 13 2.04 -8.26 11.11
CA CYS A 13 2.54 -7.92 9.78
C CYS A 13 3.80 -8.74 9.43
N SER A 14 4.71 -8.93 10.38
CA SER A 14 5.91 -9.77 10.18
C SER A 14 5.52 -11.24 9.93
N ALA A 15 4.60 -11.79 10.71
CA ALA A 15 4.16 -13.17 10.56
C ALA A 15 3.48 -13.42 9.20
N VAL A 16 2.60 -12.51 8.77
CA VAL A 16 1.92 -12.58 7.47
C VAL A 16 2.93 -12.45 6.32
N ALA A 17 3.90 -11.54 6.43
CA ALA A 17 4.95 -11.37 5.42
C ALA A 17 5.83 -12.62 5.28
N ILE A 18 6.26 -13.23 6.39
CA ILE A 18 7.05 -14.47 6.36
C ILE A 18 6.25 -15.61 5.72
N TYR A 19 4.97 -15.73 6.05
CA TYR A 19 4.08 -16.73 5.45
C TYR A 19 3.92 -16.52 3.93
N MET A 20 3.74 -15.28 3.49
CA MET A 20 3.68 -14.91 2.06
C MET A 20 4.99 -15.21 1.33
N ALA A 21 6.15 -14.92 1.94
CA ALA A 21 7.45 -15.23 1.38
C ALA A 21 7.64 -16.74 1.19
N TYR A 22 7.19 -17.54 2.17
CA TYR A 22 7.24 -19.00 2.08
C TYR A 22 6.40 -19.53 0.92
N LYS A 23 5.16 -19.03 0.76
CA LYS A 23 4.28 -19.40 -0.35
C LYS A 23 4.80 -18.92 -1.71
N GLY A 24 5.51 -17.79 -1.74
CA GLY A 24 6.08 -17.23 -2.95
C GLY A 24 7.12 -18.13 -3.63
N TRP A 25 7.74 -19.09 -2.93
CA TRP A 25 8.71 -20.02 -3.53
C TRP A 25 8.12 -20.95 -4.60
N ASP A 26 6.82 -21.25 -4.51
CA ASP A 26 6.15 -22.17 -5.43
C ASP A 26 5.60 -21.46 -6.68
N PHE A 27 5.85 -20.15 -6.84
CA PHE A 27 5.29 -19.39 -7.96
C PHE A 27 6.11 -19.58 -9.24
N PRO A 28 5.47 -20.00 -10.35
CA PRO A 28 6.14 -20.18 -11.63
C PRO A 28 6.54 -18.84 -12.28
N ALA A 29 7.47 -18.91 -13.24
CA ALA A 29 7.86 -17.80 -14.13
C ALA A 29 8.35 -16.52 -13.42
N ALA A 30 9.29 -16.64 -12.47
CA ALA A 30 9.84 -15.50 -11.71
C ALA A 30 8.80 -14.70 -10.89
N GLY A 31 7.57 -15.21 -10.78
CA GLY A 31 6.50 -14.65 -9.96
C GLY A 31 6.80 -14.67 -8.45
N ASP A 32 7.88 -15.33 -8.04
CA ASP A 32 8.40 -15.39 -6.68
C ASP A 32 9.17 -14.11 -6.26
N ILE A 33 9.72 -13.36 -7.23
CA ILE A 33 10.57 -12.18 -6.96
C ILE A 33 9.76 -11.07 -6.27
N PHE A 34 8.55 -10.79 -6.75
CA PHE A 34 7.71 -9.72 -6.21
C PHE A 34 7.21 -10.02 -4.78
N PRO A 35 6.62 -11.19 -4.49
CA PRO A 35 6.25 -11.59 -3.12
C PRO A 35 7.44 -11.56 -2.16
N LYS A 36 8.63 -12.00 -2.59
CA LYS A 36 9.84 -11.98 -1.75
C LYS A 36 10.29 -10.56 -1.44
N PHE A 37 10.32 -9.67 -2.42
CA PHE A 37 10.71 -8.28 -2.23
C PHE A 37 9.76 -7.54 -1.28
N ILE A 38 8.44 -7.65 -1.51
CA ILE A 38 7.44 -7.02 -0.64
C ILE A 38 7.49 -7.59 0.76
N SER A 39 7.62 -8.92 0.90
CA SER A 39 7.73 -9.55 2.22
C SER A 39 8.97 -9.08 2.98
N ALA A 40 10.11 -8.97 2.31
CA ALA A 40 11.32 -8.43 2.91
C ALA A 40 11.15 -6.96 3.37
N ALA A 41 10.50 -6.13 2.54
CA ALA A 41 10.21 -4.75 2.88
C ALA A 41 9.25 -4.63 4.08
N ILE A 42 8.20 -5.45 4.14
CA ILE A 42 7.24 -5.47 5.27
C ILE A 42 7.95 -5.90 6.55
N VAL A 43 8.78 -6.95 6.51
CA VAL A 43 9.57 -7.37 7.66
C VAL A 43 10.49 -6.24 8.13
N PHE A 44 11.20 -5.58 7.20
CA PHE A 44 12.08 -4.46 7.51
C PHE A 44 11.32 -3.29 8.19
N ILE A 45 10.19 -2.86 7.62
CA ILE A 45 9.34 -1.81 8.21
C ILE A 45 8.80 -2.22 9.58
N SER A 46 8.41 -3.50 9.73
CA SER A 46 7.88 -4.01 11.00
C SER A 46 8.95 -4.02 12.10
N ILE A 47 10.21 -4.34 11.76
CA ILE A 47 11.35 -4.20 12.67
C ILE A 47 11.54 -2.74 13.06
N LEU A 48 11.50 -1.79 12.12
CA LEU A 48 11.61 -0.36 12.42
C LEU A 48 10.48 0.12 13.35
N LEU A 49 9.24 -0.32 13.12
CA LEU A 49 8.11 -0.03 14.00
C LEU A 49 8.30 -0.59 15.40
N PHE A 50 8.79 -1.83 15.49
CA PHE A 50 9.10 -2.47 16.76
C PHE A 50 10.20 -1.73 17.52
N MET A 51 11.30 -1.36 16.86
CA MET A 51 12.38 -0.57 17.45
C MET A 51 11.90 0.81 17.92
N ARG A 52 11.05 1.47 17.12
CA ARG A 52 10.44 2.76 17.49
C ARG A 52 9.58 2.66 18.75
N SER A 53 8.89 1.53 18.96
CA SER A 53 8.09 1.27 20.16
C SER A 53 8.89 1.33 21.46
N PHE A 54 10.22 1.14 21.43
CA PHE A 54 11.09 1.27 22.60
C PHE A 54 11.76 2.64 22.73
N SER A 55 11.87 3.40 21.63
CA SER A 55 12.65 4.65 21.59
C SER A 55 11.81 5.91 21.83
N VAL A 56 10.51 5.90 21.49
CA VAL A 56 9.64 7.07 21.70
C VAL A 56 8.94 6.97 23.06
N LYS A 57 9.46 7.69 24.06
CA LYS A 57 8.70 8.00 25.28
C LYS A 57 7.52 8.88 24.85
N SER A 58 6.32 8.41 25.16
CA SER A 58 5.04 8.97 24.77
C SER A 58 4.97 10.51 24.79
N VAL A 59 5.13 11.17 23.64
CA VAL A 59 4.41 12.43 23.39
C VAL A 59 2.97 12.03 23.03
N TYR A 60 2.29 11.43 24.01
CA TYR A 60 0.84 11.26 23.95
C TYR A 60 0.27 12.46 24.68
N GLU A 61 0.27 13.60 23.98
CA GLU A 61 -0.77 14.57 24.28
C GLU A 61 -2.10 13.85 24.06
N SER A 62 -2.93 13.83 25.10
CA SER A 62 -4.33 13.49 24.98
C SER A 62 -4.99 14.54 24.09
N ARG A 63 -4.80 14.44 22.77
CA ARG A 63 -5.83 14.93 21.87
C ARG A 63 -7.05 14.09 22.20
N SER A 64 -7.98 14.70 22.93
CA SER A 64 -9.35 14.22 23.03
C SER A 64 -9.73 13.77 21.64
N ILE A 65 -9.89 12.46 21.47
CA ILE A 65 -10.34 11.91 20.21
C ILE A 65 -11.78 12.39 20.10
N ARG A 66 -11.98 13.55 19.46
CA ARG A 66 -13.28 13.92 18.94
C ARG A 66 -13.48 12.96 17.79
N LEU A 67 -14.23 11.90 18.06
CA LEU A 67 -14.75 11.01 17.03
C LEU A 67 -15.76 11.83 16.24
N ASP A 68 -15.22 12.67 15.36
CA ASP A 68 -16.00 13.25 14.30
C ASP A 68 -16.32 12.06 13.40
N ILE A 69 -17.59 11.68 13.35
CA ILE A 69 -18.08 10.46 12.68
C ILE A 69 -17.54 10.39 11.23
N SER A 70 -17.32 11.54 10.60
CA SER A 70 -16.67 11.69 9.29
C SER A 70 -15.23 11.12 9.20
N GLU A 71 -14.41 11.24 10.25
CA GLU A 71 -13.01 10.80 10.26
C GLU A 71 -12.88 9.29 10.51
N GLU A 72 -13.80 8.69 11.28
CA GLU A 72 -13.83 7.24 11.54
C GLU A 72 -14.22 6.42 10.30
N PHE A 73 -15.05 6.98 9.41
CA PHE A 73 -15.45 6.31 8.17
C PHE A 73 -14.40 6.43 7.05
N ARG A 74 -13.43 7.35 7.15
CA ARG A 74 -12.37 7.49 6.13
C ARG A 74 -11.58 6.20 5.91
N PRO A 75 -11.08 5.50 6.95
CA PRO A 75 -10.41 4.21 6.78
C PRO A 75 -11.28 3.19 6.04
N ILE A 76 -12.56 3.07 6.40
CA ILE A 76 -13.51 2.14 5.77
C ILE A 76 -13.68 2.51 4.29
N LEU A 77 -13.89 3.79 4.00
CA LEU A 77 -14.06 4.30 2.65
C LEU A 77 -12.79 4.04 1.81
N LEU A 78 -11.60 4.25 2.37
CA LEU A 78 -10.33 3.93 1.71
C LEU A 78 -10.20 2.44 1.42
N THR A 79 -10.56 1.57 2.37
CA THR A 79 -10.56 0.12 2.15
C THR A 79 -11.52 -0.28 1.03
N VAL A 80 -12.74 0.27 1.02
CA VAL A 80 -13.71 0.01 -0.04
C VAL A 80 -13.19 0.49 -1.40
N THR A 81 -12.64 1.69 -1.48
CA THR A 81 -12.01 2.21 -2.71
C THR A 81 -10.88 1.29 -3.19
N MET A 82 -10.10 0.73 -2.27
CA MET A 82 -9.01 -0.19 -2.59
C MET A 82 -9.53 -1.53 -3.14
N ILE A 83 -10.62 -2.06 -2.60
CA ILE A 83 -11.29 -3.26 -3.13
C ILE A 83 -11.82 -3.00 -4.54
N VAL A 84 -12.53 -1.87 -4.72
CA VAL A 84 -13.05 -1.47 -6.03
C VAL A 84 -11.93 -1.31 -7.05
N TYR A 85 -10.81 -0.68 -6.66
CA TYR A 85 -9.63 -0.56 -7.50
C TYR A 85 -9.16 -1.92 -8.03
N VAL A 86 -8.99 -2.92 -7.16
CA VAL A 86 -8.54 -4.27 -7.58
C VAL A 86 -9.50 -4.91 -8.57
N LEU A 87 -10.81 -4.77 -8.37
CA LEU A 87 -11.81 -5.31 -9.30
C LEU A 87 -11.80 -4.62 -10.66
N VAL A 88 -11.58 -3.30 -10.68
CA VAL A 88 -11.61 -2.50 -11.91
C VAL A 88 -10.37 -2.70 -12.78
N ILE A 89 -9.23 -3.11 -12.21
CA ILE A 89 -8.00 -3.46 -12.97
C ILE A 89 -8.31 -4.45 -14.09
N PHE A 90 -9.14 -5.47 -13.83
CA PHE A 90 -9.46 -6.49 -14.82
C PHE A 90 -10.28 -5.99 -16.02
N VAL A 91 -10.88 -4.79 -15.91
CA VAL A 91 -11.71 -4.20 -16.97
C VAL A 91 -10.98 -3.05 -17.66
N LEU A 92 -10.46 -2.09 -16.89
CA LEU A 92 -9.84 -0.87 -17.41
C LEU A 92 -8.33 -0.99 -17.61
N GLY A 93 -7.70 -2.02 -17.04
CA GLY A 93 -6.26 -2.24 -17.13
C GLY A 93 -5.50 -1.61 -15.97
N TYR A 94 -4.31 -2.14 -15.70
CA TYR A 94 -3.52 -1.79 -14.53
C TYR A 94 -3.14 -0.30 -14.49
N TYR A 95 -2.58 0.24 -15.59
CA TYR A 95 -2.06 1.61 -15.61
C TYR A 95 -3.15 2.66 -15.53
N THR A 96 -4.23 2.49 -16.32
CA THR A 96 -5.38 3.40 -16.34
C THR A 96 -6.08 3.43 -14.98
N THR A 97 -6.31 2.26 -14.38
CA THR A 97 -6.94 2.16 -13.06
C THR A 97 -6.04 2.76 -11.97
N THR A 98 -4.72 2.54 -12.04
CA THR A 98 -3.76 3.10 -11.08
C THR A 98 -3.70 4.62 -11.15
N LEU A 99 -3.76 5.20 -12.36
CA LEU A 99 -3.82 6.66 -12.54
C LEU A 99 -5.06 7.25 -11.86
N LEU A 100 -6.23 6.67 -12.16
CA LEU A 100 -7.50 7.10 -11.55
C LEU A 100 -7.47 6.95 -10.03
N PHE A 101 -6.94 5.83 -9.55
CA PHE A 101 -6.80 5.55 -8.13
C PHE A 101 -5.88 6.55 -7.42
N LEU A 102 -4.72 6.90 -7.98
CA LEU A 102 -3.81 7.88 -7.38
C LEU A 102 -4.45 9.27 -7.26
N CYS A 103 -5.19 9.68 -8.29
CA CYS A 103 -5.94 10.93 -8.28
C CYS A 103 -7.05 10.90 -7.23
N LEU A 104 -7.90 9.86 -7.24
CA LEU A 104 -9.00 9.70 -6.29
C LEU A 104 -8.50 9.63 -4.85
N LEU A 105 -7.47 8.83 -4.60
CA LEU A 105 -6.88 8.64 -3.28
C LEU A 105 -6.31 9.96 -2.74
N SER A 106 -5.59 10.72 -3.58
CA SER A 106 -5.06 12.02 -3.20
C SER A 106 -6.18 13.00 -2.81
N LEU A 107 -7.28 13.01 -3.57
CA LEU A 107 -8.44 13.84 -3.25
C LEU A 107 -9.13 13.40 -1.95
N MET A 108 -9.26 12.09 -1.70
CA MET A 108 -9.87 11.53 -0.49
C MET A 108 -9.03 11.78 0.77
N VAL A 109 -7.70 11.71 0.66
CA VAL A 109 -6.76 12.05 1.73
C VAL A 109 -6.70 13.56 1.99
N GLY A 110 -7.19 14.37 1.04
CA GLY A 110 -7.31 15.82 1.17
C GLY A 110 -6.13 16.59 0.55
N THR A 111 -5.21 15.91 -0.15
CA THR A 111 -4.18 16.55 -0.95
C THR A 111 -4.82 17.16 -2.21
N ARG A 112 -5.13 18.47 -2.14
CA ARG A 112 -5.74 19.22 -3.26
C ARG A 112 -4.74 19.86 -4.22
N ASN A 113 -3.44 19.61 -4.03
CA ASN A 113 -2.41 20.18 -4.90
C ASN A 113 -2.26 19.36 -6.18
N LEU A 114 -2.93 19.80 -7.25
CA LEU A 114 -2.91 19.15 -8.57
C LEU A 114 -1.49 18.94 -9.11
N LYS A 115 -0.54 19.84 -8.80
CA LYS A 115 0.86 19.67 -9.22
C LYS A 115 1.51 18.48 -8.52
N ALA A 116 1.27 18.32 -7.23
CA ALA A 116 1.78 17.18 -6.47
C ALA A 116 1.18 15.86 -6.96
N ILE A 117 -0.13 15.84 -7.27
CA ILE A 117 -0.80 14.67 -7.85
C ILE A 117 -0.23 14.32 -9.21
N ALA A 118 -0.05 15.30 -10.09
CA ALA A 118 0.49 15.08 -11.43
C ALA A 118 1.94 14.58 -11.39
N ILE A 119 2.78 15.12 -10.51
CA ILE A 119 4.15 14.64 -10.31
C ILE A 119 4.13 13.21 -9.76
N ALA A 120 3.30 12.93 -8.75
CA ALA A 120 3.18 11.58 -8.20
C ALA A 120 2.77 10.58 -9.29
N ALA A 121 1.71 10.86 -10.05
CA ALA A 121 1.29 10.01 -11.17
C ALA A 121 2.39 9.86 -12.24
N GLY A 122 3.02 10.97 -12.63
CA GLY A 122 4.05 11.01 -13.66
C GLY A 122 5.36 10.32 -13.29
N VAL A 123 5.68 10.19 -12.00
CA VAL A 123 6.86 9.45 -11.52
C VAL A 123 6.49 8.00 -11.20
N THR A 124 5.36 7.78 -10.52
CA THR A 124 4.96 6.44 -10.07
C THR A 124 4.62 5.53 -11.23
N LEU A 125 3.85 5.97 -12.23
CA LEU A 125 3.46 5.09 -13.34
C LEU A 125 4.66 4.58 -14.18
N PRO A 126 5.63 5.43 -14.61
CA PRO A 126 6.81 4.93 -15.30
C PRO A 126 7.68 4.02 -14.43
N LEU A 127 7.78 4.31 -13.13
CA LEU A 127 8.53 3.47 -12.21
C LEU A 127 7.87 2.09 -12.08
N LEU A 128 6.54 2.04 -11.96
CA LEU A 128 5.78 0.79 -11.93
C LEU A 128 5.94 0.02 -13.25
N TYR A 129 5.88 0.70 -14.40
CA TYR A 129 6.12 0.07 -15.69
C TYR A 129 7.53 -0.53 -15.78
N ALA A 130 8.55 0.24 -15.42
CA ALA A 130 9.93 -0.25 -15.43
C ALA A 130 10.13 -1.43 -14.46
N PHE A 131 9.49 -1.39 -13.30
CA PHE A 131 9.63 -2.46 -12.32
C PHE A 131 8.84 -3.72 -12.70
N PHE A 132 7.59 -3.59 -13.12
CA PHE A 132 6.71 -4.73 -13.39
C PHE A 132 6.87 -5.32 -14.78
N GLU A 133 6.99 -4.50 -15.82
CA GLU A 133 7.15 -5.00 -17.19
C GLU A 133 8.61 -5.27 -17.53
N LEU A 134 9.52 -4.32 -17.27
CA LEU A 134 10.92 -4.49 -17.68
C LEU A 134 11.72 -5.39 -16.74
N PHE A 135 11.55 -5.22 -15.42
CA PHE A 135 12.35 -5.96 -14.45
C PHE A 135 11.73 -7.32 -14.08
N LEU A 136 10.41 -7.38 -13.88
CA LEU A 136 9.71 -8.59 -13.47
C LEU A 136 9.11 -9.38 -14.64
N GLY A 137 8.90 -8.78 -15.81
CA GLY A 137 8.24 -9.44 -16.94
C GLY A 137 6.81 -9.91 -16.62
N ALA A 138 6.13 -9.23 -15.70
CA ALA A 138 4.89 -9.69 -15.07
C ALA A 138 3.65 -9.66 -15.98
N GLN A 139 3.75 -9.07 -17.18
CA GLN A 139 2.68 -8.94 -18.17
C GLN A 139 1.37 -8.49 -17.52
N MET A 140 1.34 -7.25 -17.06
CA MET A 140 0.21 -6.71 -16.32
C MET A 140 -1.06 -6.71 -17.19
N PRO A 141 -2.26 -6.82 -16.59
CA PRO A 141 -3.50 -6.76 -17.33
C PRO A 141 -3.60 -5.47 -18.17
N SER A 142 -3.45 -5.62 -19.49
CA SER A 142 -3.87 -4.64 -20.47
C SER A 142 -5.39 -4.65 -20.51
N GLY A 143 -5.98 -3.54 -20.11
CA GLY A 143 -7.44 -3.44 -20.07
C GLY A 143 -8.00 -3.16 -21.45
N LEU A 144 -9.25 -2.72 -21.49
CA LEU A 144 -9.85 -2.17 -22.70
C LEU A 144 -9.13 -0.90 -23.22
N LEU A 145 -8.35 -0.24 -22.36
CA LEU A 145 -7.58 0.96 -22.66
C LEU A 145 -6.08 0.65 -22.48
N ILE A 146 -5.53 -0.08 -23.47
CA ILE A 146 -4.11 -0.43 -23.67
C ILE A 146 -3.55 -1.44 -22.65
#